data_AF-A0A434LR22-F1
#
_entry.id   AF-A0A434LR22-F1
#
_cell.length_a   1.000
_cell.length_b   1.000
_cell.length_c   1.000
_cell.angle_alpha   90.00
_cell.angle_beta   90.00
_cell.angle_gamma   90.00
#
_symmetry.space_group_name_H-M   'P 1'
#
loop_
_entity.id
_entity.type
_entity.pdbx_description
1 polymer ?
#
loop_
_entity_poly.entity_id
_entity_poly.type
_entity_poly.pdbx_seq_one_letter_code
_entity_poly.pdbx_strand_id
1 'polypeptide(L)' 'TNVIDVHVSRLRGKIEKGFDKPILHTVRGAGYMLKSG' A
#
# COMPACT_ATOMS: atom_id res chain seq x y z
N THR A 1 2.34 1.06 -18.34
CA THR A 1 1.84 1.72 -17.12
C THR A 1 1.14 0.68 -16.28
N ASN A 2 1.80 0.12 -15.27
CA ASN A 2 1.27 -1.02 -14.52
C ASN A 2 -0.04 -0.62 -13.81
N VAL A 3 -1.14 -1.23 -14.21
CA VAL A 3 -2.48 -0.95 -13.66
C VAL A 3 -2.51 -1.20 -12.15
N ILE A 4 -1.69 -2.13 -11.67
CA ILE A 4 -1.52 -2.47 -10.25
C ILE A 4 -1.05 -1.26 -9.44
N ASP A 5 -0.02 -0.55 -9.89
CA ASP A 5 0.53 0.60 -9.15
C ASP A 5 -0.48 1.74 -8.98
N VAL A 6 -1.33 1.95 -10.00
CA VAL A 6 -2.40 2.95 -9.95
C VAL A 6 -3.45 2.59 -8.89
N HIS A 7 -3.87 1.32 -8.85
CA HIS A 7 -4.86 0.86 -7.87
C HIS A 7 -4.29 0.85 -6.45
N VAL A 8 -3.03 0.45 -6.27
CA VAL A 8 -2.32 0.47 -4.98
C VAL A 8 -2.16 1.91 -4.46
N SER A 9 -1.82 2.86 -5.32
CA SER A 9 -1.70 4.28 -4.93
C SER A 9 -3.04 4.88 -4.49
N ARG A 10 -4.13 4.57 -5.21
CA ARG A 10 -5.49 4.98 -4.82
C ARG A 10 -5.94 4.34 -3.51
N LEU A 11 -5.60 3.07 -3.29
CA LEU A 11 -5.90 2.36 -2.05
C LEU A 11 -5.19 3.02 -0.88
N ARG A 12 -3.88 3.30 -1.00
CA ARG A 12 -3.08 4.04 -0.01
C ARG A 12 -3.70 5.37 0.36
N GLY A 13 -4.10 6.18 -0.63
CA GLY A 13 -4.74 7.48 -0.37
C GLY A 13 -6.08 7.40 0.39
N LYS A 14 -6.76 6.25 0.38
CA LYS A 14 -7.99 6.03 1.15
C LYS A 14 -7.73 5.45 2.54
N ILE A 15 -6.78 4.53 2.67
CA ILE A 15 -6.54 3.79 3.92
C ILE A 15 -5.46 4.43 4.80
N GLU A 16 -4.48 5.14 4.23
CA GLU A 16 -3.36 5.74 4.98
C GLU A 16 -3.65 7.16 5.49
N LYS A 17 -4.77 7.80 5.09
CA LYS A 17 -5.13 9.16 5.54
C LYS A 17 -5.28 9.33 7.06
N GLY A 18 -5.38 8.23 7.81
CA GLY A 18 -5.45 8.23 9.27
C GLY A 18 -4.30 7.49 9.96
N PHE A 19 -3.26 7.09 9.22
CA PHE A 19 -2.10 6.40 9.78
C PHE A 19 -0.85 7.26 9.56
N ASP A 20 -0.12 7.58 10.64
CA ASP A 20 1.14 8.33 10.59
C ASP A 20 2.27 7.58 9.86
N LYS A 21 2.08 6.26 9.65
CA LYS A 21 3.05 5.41 8.98
C LYS A 21 2.37 4.58 7.88
N PRO A 22 3.07 4.32 6.77
CA PRO A 22 2.55 3.46 5.71
C PRO A 22 2.24 2.07 6.26
N ILE A 23 0.99 1.63 6.11
CA ILE A 23 0.56 0.29 6.56
C ILE A 23 0.71 -0.76 5.45
N LEU A 24 0.83 -0.33 4.19
CA LEU A 24 1.04 -1.22 3.06
C LEU A 24 2.53 -1.34 2.75
N HIS A 25 3.09 -2.52 2.94
CA HIS A 25 4.48 -2.85 2.65
C HIS A 25 4.60 -3.72 1.41
N THR A 26 5.51 -3.37 0.52
CA THR A 26 5.84 -4.19 -0.64
C THR A 26 6.90 -5.22 -0.24
N VAL A 27 6.60 -6.50 -0.41
CA VAL A 27 7.54 -7.61 -0.20
C VAL A 27 7.99 -8.11 -1.57
N ARG A 28 9.26 -7.89 -1.89
CA ARG A 28 9.83 -8.27 -3.19
C ARG A 28 9.74 -9.78 -3.37
N GLY A 29 9.10 -10.21 -4.45
CA GLY A 29 8.90 -11.64 -4.77
C GLY A 29 7.71 -12.30 -4.07
N ALA A 30 6.98 -11.60 -3.20
CA ALA A 30 5.82 -12.14 -2.48
C ALA A 30 4.53 -11.30 -2.60
N GLY A 31 4.63 -10.01 -2.95
CA GLY A 31 3.47 -9.14 -3.17
C GLY A 31 3.39 -7.99 -2.16
N TYR A 32 2.21 -7.74 -1.60
CA TYR A 32 1.96 -6.66 -0.64
C TYR A 32 1.44 -7.22 0.69
N MET A 33 1.89 -6.63 1.79
CA MET A 33 1.51 -6.99 3.15
C MET A 33 0.95 -5.77 3.88
N LEU A 34 -0.11 -5.98 4.66
CA LEU A 34 -0.61 -4.99 5.60
C LEU A 34 0.06 -5.20 6.96
N LYS A 35 0.70 -4.16 7.50
CA LYS A 35 1.29 -4.16 8.84
C LYS A 35 0.95 -2.84 9.52
N SER A 36 0.16 -2.92 10.59
CA SER A 36 0.01 -1.80 11.53
C SER A 36 1.20 -1.81 12.49
N GLY A 37 1.96 -0.71 12.49
CA GLY A 37 3.04 -0.48 13.47
C GLY A 37 2.50 0.07 14.78
#